data_AF-A0A847FU22-F1
#
_entry.id   AF-A0A847FU22-F1
#
_cell.length_a   1.000
_cell.length_b   1.000
_cell.length_c   1.000
_cell.angle_alpha   90.00
_cell.angle_beta   90.00
_cell.angle_gamma   90.00
#
_symmetry.space_group_name_H-M   'P 1'
#
loop_
_entity.id
_entity.type
_entity.pdbx_description
1 polymer ?
#
loop_
_entity_poly.entity_id
_entity_poly.type
_entity_poly.pdbx_seq_one_letter_code
_entity_poly.pdbx_strand_id
1 'polypeptide(L)'
;AGAWFDILSANAFGFDRPPEDEPHPDVLNLRRVELQREIMERYGDAGKAIWINEYGWNAAPASFPRELLPWERVGEAQQAEYTVRGIEWARSHWPWLGVVNIWYFRQVGDVPLDRAAYYFALVDPEFKAKPVYDAVLNATRE
;
A
#
# COMPACT_ATOMS: atom_id res chain seq x y z
N ALA A 1 6.00 16.70 -19.04
CA ALA A 1 4.58 17.00 -18.80
C ALA A 1 3.83 16.92 -20.13
N GLY A 2 2.83 16.02 -20.24
CA GLY A 2 2.22 15.60 -21.52
C GLY A 2 0.87 16.26 -21.82
N ALA A 3 0.24 15.94 -22.96
CA ALA A 3 -0.96 16.64 -23.49
C ALA A 3 -2.24 16.57 -22.62
N TRP A 4 -2.31 15.72 -21.59
CA TRP A 4 -3.54 15.50 -20.80
C TRP A 4 -3.31 15.28 -19.30
N PHE A 5 -2.19 14.63 -18.95
CA PHE A 5 -1.77 14.40 -17.57
C PHE A 5 -0.26 14.12 -17.52
N ASP A 6 0.33 14.31 -16.35
CA ASP A 6 1.76 14.13 -16.10
C ASP A 6 2.10 12.75 -15.52
N ILE A 7 1.26 12.28 -14.60
CA ILE A 7 1.38 11.00 -13.90
C ILE A 7 -0.02 10.40 -13.73
N LEU A 8 -0.09 9.07 -13.60
CA LEU A 8 -1.27 8.39 -13.07
C LEU A 8 -1.10 8.20 -11.57
N SER A 9 -2.10 8.55 -10.77
CA SER A 9 -2.12 8.25 -9.34
C SER A 9 -2.94 6.99 -9.07
N ALA A 10 -2.44 6.09 -8.23
CA ALA A 10 -3.11 4.86 -7.84
C ALA A 10 -3.07 4.65 -6.33
N ASN A 11 -4.10 4.00 -5.79
CA ASN A 11 -4.02 3.34 -4.49
C ASN A 11 -3.59 1.89 -4.72
N ALA A 12 -2.63 1.42 -3.95
CA ALA A 12 -2.07 0.08 -4.07
C ALA A 12 -1.95 -0.56 -2.68
N PHE A 13 -3.11 -0.79 -2.07
CA PHE A 13 -3.22 -1.60 -0.86
C PHE A 13 -3.00 -3.07 -1.20
N GLY A 14 -2.36 -3.81 -0.30
CA GLY A 14 -2.07 -5.23 -0.52
C GLY A 14 -3.14 -6.21 -0.01
N PHE A 15 -4.20 -5.71 0.63
CA PHE A 15 -5.33 -6.50 1.15
C PHE A 15 -4.87 -7.65 2.06
N ASP A 16 -5.25 -8.90 1.77
CA ASP A 16 -4.84 -10.10 2.49
C ASP A 16 -3.73 -10.90 1.77
N ARG A 17 -3.08 -10.29 0.77
CA ARG A 17 -2.16 -10.96 -0.13
C ARG A 17 -0.70 -10.54 0.07
N PRO A 18 0.27 -11.44 -0.16
CA PRO A 18 1.67 -11.07 -0.17
C PRO A 18 1.98 -10.13 -1.36
N PRO A 19 3.04 -9.33 -1.29
CA PRO A 19 3.40 -8.39 -2.36
C PRO A 19 3.63 -9.03 -3.73
N GLU A 20 4.02 -10.31 -3.77
CA GLU A 20 4.33 -11.05 -5.00
C GLU A 20 3.11 -11.68 -5.66
N ASP A 21 1.94 -11.66 -5.01
CA ASP A 21 0.70 -12.24 -5.55
C ASP A 21 0.34 -11.61 -6.90
N GLU A 22 0.08 -12.43 -7.91
CA GLU A 22 -0.08 -11.96 -9.29
C GLU A 22 -1.31 -11.03 -9.44
N PRO A 23 -1.23 -10.00 -10.30
CA PRO A 23 -2.38 -9.17 -10.59
C PRO A 23 -3.47 -9.95 -11.32
N HIS A 24 -4.73 -9.69 -10.99
CA HIS A 24 -5.87 -10.22 -11.73
C HIS A 24 -7.03 -9.20 -11.74
N PRO A 25 -7.80 -9.06 -12.85
CA PRO A 25 -8.93 -8.13 -12.92
C PRO A 25 -10.01 -8.32 -11.85
N ASP A 26 -10.11 -9.49 -11.25
CA ASP A 26 -11.06 -9.81 -10.17
C ASP A 26 -10.43 -9.91 -8.77
N VAL A 27 -9.14 -9.58 -8.63
CA VAL A 27 -8.41 -9.64 -7.35
C VAL A 27 -7.88 -8.25 -6.97
N LEU A 28 -8.10 -7.86 -5.72
CA LEU A 28 -7.49 -6.66 -5.14
C LEU A 28 -6.21 -7.05 -4.41
N ASN A 29 -5.07 -6.55 -4.89
CA ASN A 29 -3.76 -6.74 -4.29
C ASN A 29 -2.83 -5.59 -4.74
N LEU A 30 -1.61 -5.56 -4.18
CA LEU A 30 -0.60 -4.55 -4.51
C LEU A 30 -0.32 -4.50 -6.02
N ARG A 31 -0.11 -5.67 -6.63
CA ARG A 31 0.35 -5.77 -8.01
C ARG A 31 -0.73 -5.44 -9.04
N ARG A 32 -2.00 -5.33 -8.65
CA ARG A 32 -3.10 -4.92 -9.54
C ARG A 32 -2.82 -3.62 -10.30
N VAL A 33 -1.97 -2.74 -9.77
CA VAL A 33 -1.51 -1.53 -10.48
C VAL A 33 -0.80 -1.85 -11.82
N GLU A 34 -0.22 -3.04 -11.97
CA GLU A 34 0.35 -3.54 -13.23
C GLU A 34 -0.70 -3.57 -14.35
N LEU A 35 -1.97 -3.83 -14.06
CA LEU A 35 -3.06 -3.79 -15.05
C LEU A 35 -3.34 -2.35 -15.52
N GLN A 36 -3.18 -1.36 -14.65
CA GLN A 36 -3.29 0.05 -15.05
C GLN A 36 -2.10 0.45 -15.93
N ARG A 37 -0.91 -0.08 -15.62
CA ARG A 37 0.29 0.10 -16.45
C ARG A 37 0.10 -0.46 -17.85
N GLU A 38 -0.46 -1.66 -18.00
CA GLU A 38 -0.77 -2.26 -19.31
C GLU A 38 -1.72 -1.38 -20.14
N ILE A 39 -2.70 -0.75 -19.50
CA ILE A 39 -3.60 0.21 -20.16
C ILE A 39 -2.80 1.44 -20.63
N MET A 40 -1.95 2.02 -19.78
CA MET A 40 -1.10 3.16 -20.17
C MET A 40 -0.21 2.81 -21.37
N GLU A 41 0.40 1.63 -21.38
CA GLU A 41 1.25 1.19 -22.49
C GLU A 41 0.45 1.04 -23.79
N ARG A 42 -0.74 0.43 -23.72
CA ARG A 42 -1.63 0.26 -24.88
C ARG A 42 -2.02 1.59 -25.54
N TYR A 43 -2.17 2.66 -24.75
CA TYR A 43 -2.64 3.96 -25.24
C TYR A 43 -1.51 4.99 -25.42
N GLY A 44 -0.24 4.56 -25.38
CA GLY A 44 0.90 5.42 -25.70
C GLY A 44 1.42 6.28 -24.53
N ASP A 45 0.99 5.98 -23.30
CA ASP A 45 1.41 6.65 -22.08
C ASP A 45 2.58 5.93 -21.36
N ALA A 46 3.28 5.02 -22.05
CA ALA A 46 4.38 4.22 -21.48
C ALA A 46 5.51 5.07 -20.88
N GLY A 47 5.73 6.29 -21.37
CA GLY A 47 6.74 7.23 -20.86
C GLY A 47 6.31 8.00 -19.61
N LYS A 48 5.09 7.80 -19.11
CA LYS A 48 4.58 8.47 -17.89
C LYS A 48 4.67 7.53 -16.69
N ALA A 49 4.95 8.12 -15.54
CA ALA A 49 5.04 7.38 -14.28
C ALA A 49 3.66 7.12 -13.67
N ILE A 50 3.60 6.07 -12.83
CA ILE A 50 2.53 5.88 -11.86
C ILE A 50 3.08 6.26 -10.48
N TRP A 51 2.31 7.02 -9.70
CA TRP A 51 2.60 7.29 -8.29
C TRP A 51 1.57 6.58 -7.42
N ILE A 52 2.05 5.93 -6.35
CA ILE A 52 1.15 5.34 -5.36
C ILE A 52 0.84 6.39 -4.30
N ASN A 53 -0.41 6.84 -4.25
CA ASN A 53 -0.89 7.80 -3.26
C ASN A 53 -1.21 7.14 -1.92
N GLU A 54 -1.72 5.91 -1.95
CA GLU A 54 -2.02 5.14 -0.74
C GLU A 54 -1.46 3.72 -0.86
N TYR A 55 -0.47 3.42 -0.02
CA TYR A 55 0.21 2.13 0.05
C TYR A 55 0.13 1.54 1.46
N GLY A 56 -0.03 0.23 1.55
CA GLY A 56 0.09 -0.52 2.80
C GLY A 56 -0.88 -1.70 2.93
N TRP A 57 -0.80 -2.35 4.08
CA TRP A 57 -1.68 -3.44 4.50
C TRP A 57 -2.42 -3.06 5.78
N ASN A 58 -3.65 -3.56 5.94
CA ASN A 58 -4.41 -3.37 7.16
C ASN A 58 -4.04 -4.42 8.21
N ALA A 59 -3.84 -4.01 9.46
CA ALA A 59 -3.55 -4.93 10.57
C ALA A 59 -4.62 -4.92 11.67
N ALA A 60 -5.90 -4.86 11.29
CA ALA A 60 -7.00 -4.95 12.24
C ALA A 60 -6.89 -6.25 13.07
N PRO A 61 -7.15 -6.20 14.39
CA PRO A 61 -6.94 -7.32 15.29
C PRO A 61 -7.84 -8.49 14.93
N ALA A 62 -7.44 -9.71 15.31
CA ALA A 62 -8.17 -10.95 15.01
C ALA A 62 -9.67 -10.89 15.40
N SER A 63 -9.99 -10.17 16.48
CA SER A 63 -11.34 -9.93 17.01
C SER A 63 -12.19 -8.94 16.20
N PHE A 64 -11.60 -8.20 15.25
CA PHE A 64 -12.31 -7.21 14.45
C PHE A 64 -13.34 -7.89 13.51
N PRO A 65 -14.60 -7.41 13.42
CA PRO A 65 -15.63 -8.04 12.59
C PRO A 65 -15.27 -8.04 11.11
N ARG A 66 -15.45 -9.17 10.43
CA ARG A 66 -15.04 -9.35 9.03
C ARG A 66 -15.83 -8.43 8.09
N GLU A 67 -17.10 -8.22 8.37
CA GLU A 67 -18.00 -7.34 7.62
C GLU A 67 -17.58 -5.86 7.65
N LEU A 68 -16.67 -5.47 8.54
CA LEU A 68 -16.14 -4.13 8.66
C LEU A 68 -14.72 -3.98 8.08
N LEU A 69 -14.20 -4.97 7.34
CA LEU A 69 -12.85 -4.98 6.75
C LEU A 69 -12.87 -4.77 5.21
N PRO A 70 -13.11 -3.53 4.71
CA PRO A 70 -13.13 -3.30 3.26
C PRO A 70 -11.76 -3.46 2.58
N TRP A 71 -10.66 -3.49 3.35
CA TRP A 71 -9.29 -3.74 2.86
C TRP A 71 -8.78 -5.13 3.26
N GLU A 72 -9.66 -6.03 3.69
CA GLU A 72 -9.26 -7.27 4.36
C GLU A 72 -8.28 -7.00 5.53
N ARG A 73 -7.45 -7.97 5.90
CA ARG A 73 -6.40 -7.79 6.91
C ARG A 73 -5.27 -8.80 6.79
N VAL A 74 -4.14 -8.46 7.37
CA VAL A 74 -3.04 -9.36 7.73
C VAL A 74 -2.68 -9.18 9.22
N GLY A 75 -1.79 -10.00 9.77
CA GLY A 75 -1.25 -9.76 11.12
C GLY A 75 -0.24 -8.60 11.15
N GLU A 76 0.04 -8.01 12.33
CA GLU A 76 1.00 -6.89 12.45
C GLU A 76 2.42 -7.24 11.96
N ALA A 77 2.87 -8.48 12.19
CA ALA A 77 4.15 -8.96 11.68
C ALA A 77 4.15 -9.04 10.15
N GLN A 78 3.07 -9.55 9.54
CA GLN A 78 2.92 -9.58 8.08
C GLN A 78 2.78 -8.17 7.51
N GLN A 79 2.08 -7.26 8.18
CA GLN A 79 1.98 -5.86 7.76
C GLN A 79 3.38 -5.25 7.66
N ALA A 80 4.22 -5.44 8.68
CA ALA A 80 5.59 -4.94 8.69
C ALA A 80 6.42 -5.54 7.54
N GLU A 81 6.39 -6.87 7.41
CA GLU A 81 7.14 -7.62 6.39
C GLU A 81 6.70 -7.24 4.96
N TYR A 82 5.40 -7.28 4.68
CA TYR A 82 4.84 -7.02 3.36
C TYR A 82 5.01 -5.56 2.95
N THR A 83 4.95 -4.61 3.90
CA THR A 83 5.20 -3.20 3.62
C THR A 83 6.62 -2.96 3.08
N VAL A 84 7.63 -3.62 3.63
CA VAL A 84 9.01 -3.50 3.13
C VAL A 84 9.18 -4.26 1.81
N ARG A 85 8.78 -5.53 1.77
CA ARG A 85 8.88 -6.39 0.58
C ARG A 85 8.15 -5.82 -0.65
N GLY A 86 7.03 -5.14 -0.47
CA GLY A 86 6.32 -4.50 -1.58
C GLY A 86 7.06 -3.29 -2.15
N ILE A 87 7.79 -2.53 -1.34
CA ILE A 87 8.66 -1.45 -1.81
C ILE A 87 9.88 -2.05 -2.53
N GLU A 88 10.44 -3.14 -2.02
CA GLU A 88 11.53 -3.88 -2.67
C GLU A 88 11.09 -4.43 -4.04
N TRP A 89 9.93 -5.11 -4.08
CA TRP A 89 9.33 -5.60 -5.33
C TRP A 89 9.19 -4.48 -6.35
N ALA A 90 8.58 -3.36 -5.94
CA ALA A 90 8.38 -2.19 -6.76
C ALA A 90 9.71 -1.62 -7.30
N ARG A 91 10.73 -1.49 -6.45
CA ARG A 91 12.07 -1.03 -6.85
C ARG A 91 12.74 -1.96 -7.86
N SER A 92 12.53 -3.28 -7.74
CA SER A 92 13.15 -4.27 -8.62
C SER A 92 12.40 -4.47 -9.94
N HIS A 93 11.08 -4.34 -9.95
CA HIS A 93 10.23 -4.76 -11.08
C HIS A 93 9.52 -3.62 -11.79
N TRP A 94 9.36 -2.46 -11.17
CA TRP A 94 8.55 -1.36 -11.70
C TRP A 94 9.41 -0.13 -12.02
N PRO A 95 10.21 -0.15 -13.09
CA PRO A 95 11.03 1.00 -13.49
C PRO A 95 10.18 2.23 -13.90
N TRP A 96 8.88 2.05 -14.11
CA TRP A 96 7.90 3.10 -14.40
C TRP A 96 7.33 3.76 -13.13
N LEU A 97 7.61 3.23 -11.94
CA LEU A 97 7.07 3.77 -10.71
C LEU A 97 7.83 5.04 -10.30
N GLY A 98 7.07 6.06 -9.89
CA GLY A 98 7.62 7.25 -9.26
C GLY A 98 7.59 7.15 -7.73
N VAL A 99 6.71 7.93 -7.11
CA VAL A 99 6.62 8.04 -5.65
C VAL A 99 5.73 6.94 -5.07
N VAL A 100 6.09 6.43 -3.90
CA VAL A 100 5.24 5.59 -3.05
C VAL A 100 4.96 6.32 -1.73
N ASN A 101 3.69 6.57 -1.45
CA ASN A 101 3.24 7.19 -0.21
C ASN A 101 2.56 6.12 0.66
N ILE A 102 3.17 5.81 1.81
CA ILE A 102 2.51 5.00 2.84
C ILE A 102 1.31 5.80 3.38
N TRP A 103 0.12 5.20 3.42
CA TRP A 103 -1.16 5.92 3.52
C TRP A 103 -1.21 6.99 4.62
N TYR A 104 -0.68 6.71 5.82
CA TYR A 104 -0.46 7.75 6.82
C TYR A 104 0.50 7.31 7.94
N PHE A 105 1.06 8.30 8.63
CA PHE A 105 1.95 8.09 9.77
C PHE A 105 1.20 7.75 11.08
N ARG A 106 0.25 8.60 11.47
CA ARG A 106 -0.52 8.54 12.73
C ARG A 106 -1.96 8.96 12.49
N GLN A 107 -2.94 8.32 13.14
CA GLN A 107 -4.31 8.83 13.19
C GLN A 107 -4.44 10.01 14.16
N VAL A 108 -5.29 11.00 13.86
CA VAL A 108 -5.45 12.17 14.75
C VAL A 108 -6.15 11.84 16.08
N GLY A 109 -6.65 10.60 16.24
CA GLY A 109 -7.17 10.03 17.48
C GLY A 109 -8.70 10.08 17.59
N ASP A 110 -9.38 10.71 16.65
CA ASP A 110 -10.83 10.79 16.54
C ASP A 110 -11.44 9.62 15.77
N VAL A 111 -10.64 8.92 14.94
CA VAL A 111 -11.04 7.70 14.24
C VAL A 111 -11.27 6.61 15.29
N PRO A 112 -12.51 6.12 15.45
CA PRO A 112 -12.80 5.11 16.45
C PRO A 112 -12.10 3.79 16.14
N LEU A 113 -11.78 3.02 17.18
CA LEU A 113 -11.16 1.69 17.06
C LEU A 113 -12.04 0.69 16.28
N ASP A 114 -13.33 0.96 16.09
CA ASP A 114 -14.25 0.15 15.27
C ASP A 114 -14.18 0.45 13.76
N ARG A 115 -13.25 1.32 13.33
CA ARG A 115 -13.00 1.62 11.92
C ARG A 115 -11.74 0.93 11.45
N ALA A 116 -11.87 0.07 10.44
CA ALA A 116 -10.72 -0.65 9.88
C ALA A 116 -9.58 0.29 9.43
N ALA A 117 -9.93 1.48 8.93
CA ALA A 117 -8.97 2.51 8.54
C ALA A 117 -8.00 2.92 9.67
N TYR A 118 -8.30 2.65 10.94
CA TYR A 118 -7.41 2.90 12.08
C TYR A 118 -6.11 2.06 12.01
N TYR A 119 -6.19 0.86 11.43
CA TYR A 119 -5.15 -0.17 11.57
C TYR A 119 -4.08 -0.18 10.48
N PHE A 120 -3.97 0.90 9.70
CA PHE A 120 -2.86 1.12 8.77
C PHE A 120 -1.71 1.95 9.36
N ALA A 121 -1.89 2.49 10.57
CA ALA A 121 -0.99 3.46 11.15
C ALA A 121 0.44 2.93 11.30
N LEU A 122 1.45 3.78 11.08
CA LEU A 122 2.83 3.46 11.45
C LEU A 122 3.03 3.61 12.97
N VAL A 123 2.42 4.62 13.57
CA VAL A 123 2.43 4.85 15.02
C VAL A 123 1.01 5.05 15.54
N ASP A 124 0.77 4.67 16.79
CA ASP A 124 -0.52 4.89 17.44
C ASP A 124 -0.74 6.38 17.81
N PRO A 125 -1.95 6.77 18.26
CA PRO A 125 -2.25 8.16 18.65
C PRO A 125 -1.34 8.71 19.76
N GLU A 126 -0.70 7.85 20.55
CA GLU A 126 0.25 8.20 21.61
C GLU A 126 1.72 8.20 21.14
N PHE A 127 1.97 8.08 19.83
CA PHE A 127 3.29 8.00 19.20
C PHE A 127 4.10 6.74 19.57
N LYS A 128 3.44 5.67 19.99
CA LYS A 128 4.09 4.38 20.12
C LYS A 128 4.28 3.76 18.73
N ALA A 129 5.50 3.35 18.44
CA ALA A 129 5.82 2.63 17.22
C ALA A 129 5.03 1.32 17.12
N LYS A 130 4.45 1.06 15.94
CA LYS A 130 3.95 -0.26 15.55
C LYS A 130 5.06 -1.02 14.79
N PRO A 131 4.99 -2.36 14.70
CA PRO A 131 6.02 -3.15 14.02
C PRO A 131 6.37 -2.68 12.61
N VAL A 132 5.38 -2.17 11.86
CA VAL A 132 5.58 -1.63 10.52
C VAL A 132 6.43 -0.36 10.48
N TYR A 133 6.37 0.51 11.51
CA TYR A 133 7.23 1.68 11.60
C TYR A 133 8.70 1.27 11.74
N ASP A 134 8.98 0.34 12.65
CA ASP A 134 10.35 -0.14 12.89
C ASP A 134 10.92 -0.83 11.65
N ALA A 135 10.10 -1.64 10.95
CA ALA A 135 10.51 -2.29 9.71
C ALA A 135 10.86 -1.28 8.61
N VAL A 136 10.00 -0.27 8.39
CA VAL A 136 10.25 0.79 7.40
C VAL A 136 11.49 1.60 7.77
N LEU A 137 11.64 1.98 9.04
CA LEU A 137 12.81 2.73 9.52
C LEU A 137 14.12 1.95 9.28
N ASN A 138 14.13 0.65 9.56
CA ASN A 138 15.31 -0.19 9.33
C ASN A 138 15.65 -0.28 7.84
N ALA A 139 14.65 -0.46 6.97
CA ALA A 139 14.84 -0.52 5.52
C ALA A 139 15.40 0.78 4.92
N THR A 140 15.27 1.93 5.58
CA THR A 140 15.91 3.19 5.11
C THR A 140 17.40 3.29 5.43
N ARG A 141 17.94 2.38 6.22
CA ARG A 141 19.34 2.40 6.67
C ARG A 141 20.24 1.44 5.88
N GLU A 142 19.63 0.64 5.01
CA GLU A 142 20.29 -0.30 4.09
C GLU A 142 20.57 0.37 2.74
#